data_AF-A0A968KH51-F1
#
_entry.id   AF-A0A968KH51-F1
#
_cell.length_a   1.000
_cell.length_b   1.000
_cell.length_c   1.000
_cell.angle_alpha   90.00
_cell.angle_beta   90.00
_cell.angle_gamma   90.00
#
_symmetry.space_group_name_H-M   'P 1'
#
loop_
_entity.id
_entity.type
_entity.pdbx_description
1 polymer ?
#
loop_
_entity_poly.entity_id
_entity_poly.type
_entity_poly.pdbx_seq_one_letter_code
_entity_poly.pdbx_strand_id
1 'polypeptide(L)'
;NSEIGKPTPVGTYEQGRSDYGIYDLAGNVSEWVSDWHLAEYYLLSPKDNPPGPSKGQYKVIRGGNWRNDAEEVSLTFRNATVPSLRNDNVGFRCAKSID
;
A
#
# COMPACT_ATOMS: atom_id res chain seq x y z
N ASN A 1 -7.16 -12.33 -4.57
CA ASN A 1 -7.73 -13.02 -3.37
C ASN A 1 -9.21 -12.70 -3.15
N SER A 2 -9.91 -12.10 -4.13
CA SER A 2 -11.31 -11.66 -4.01
C SER A 2 -12.28 -12.79 -3.67
N GLU A 3 -12.03 -13.98 -4.19
CA GLU A 3 -12.88 -15.16 -3.94
C GLU A 3 -12.67 -15.80 -2.55
N ILE A 4 -11.58 -15.46 -1.84
CA ILE A 4 -11.29 -16.01 -0.50
C ILE A 4 -12.07 -15.27 0.59
N GLY A 5 -12.35 -13.98 0.38
CA GLY A 5 -13.14 -13.16 1.30
C GLY A 5 -12.44 -12.81 2.62
N LYS A 6 -11.11 -13.01 2.72
CA LYS A 6 -10.29 -12.67 3.89
C LYS A 6 -8.80 -12.61 3.53
N PRO A 7 -7.94 -12.04 4.41
CA PRO A 7 -6.50 -12.17 4.27
C PRO A 7 -6.04 -13.63 4.35
N THR A 8 -4.94 -13.94 3.68
CA THR A 8 -4.24 -15.22 3.77
C THR A 8 -2.91 -15.05 4.51
N PRO A 9 -2.31 -16.14 5.05
CA PRO A 9 -0.97 -16.07 5.60
C PRO A 9 0.01 -15.43 4.61
N VAL A 10 0.87 -14.55 5.13
CA VAL A 10 1.90 -13.88 4.30
C VAL A 10 2.79 -14.93 3.64
N GLY A 11 3.10 -14.75 2.37
CA GLY A 11 3.96 -15.67 1.63
C GLY A 11 3.28 -16.94 1.13
N THR A 12 1.94 -17.00 1.15
CA THR A 12 1.18 -18.14 0.61
C THR A 12 1.43 -18.33 -0.90
N TYR A 13 1.65 -17.23 -1.64
CA TYR A 13 1.72 -17.25 -3.11
C TYR A 13 3.14 -17.03 -3.62
N GLU A 14 3.90 -18.12 -3.79
CA GLU A 14 5.30 -18.03 -4.25
C GLU A 14 5.45 -17.37 -5.63
N GLN A 15 4.50 -17.60 -6.53
CA GLN A 15 4.49 -16.99 -7.87
C GLN A 15 4.27 -15.48 -7.83
N GLY A 16 3.74 -14.94 -6.74
CA GLY A 16 3.53 -13.51 -6.52
C GLY A 16 4.68 -12.82 -5.78
N ARG A 17 5.76 -13.54 -5.48
CA ARG A 17 6.97 -13.00 -4.86
C ARG A 17 7.67 -12.06 -5.86
N SER A 18 8.02 -10.85 -5.42
CA SER A 18 8.82 -9.93 -6.24
C SER A 18 10.27 -10.39 -6.39
N ASP A 19 10.99 -9.82 -7.35
CA ASP A 19 12.43 -10.07 -7.54
C ASP A 19 13.28 -9.70 -6.30
N TYR A 20 12.75 -8.85 -5.42
CA TYR A 20 13.35 -8.47 -4.15
C TYR A 20 12.98 -9.41 -2.99
N GLY A 21 12.20 -10.45 -3.26
CA GLY A 21 11.74 -11.41 -2.28
C GLY A 21 10.60 -10.93 -1.38
N ILE A 22 9.84 -9.93 -1.82
CA ILE A 22 8.72 -9.39 -1.07
C ILE A 22 7.43 -10.03 -1.57
N TYR A 23 6.64 -10.53 -0.64
CA TYR A 23 5.35 -11.16 -0.91
C TYR A 23 4.20 -10.19 -0.67
N ASP A 24 3.07 -10.46 -1.34
CA ASP A 24 1.78 -9.83 -1.09
C ASP A 24 1.78 -8.30 -1.31
N LEU A 25 2.61 -7.80 -2.24
CA LEU A 25 2.60 -6.39 -2.65
C LEU A 25 1.36 -5.98 -3.44
N ALA A 26 0.63 -6.96 -3.99
CA ALA A 26 -0.63 -6.78 -4.72
C ALA A 26 -1.70 -7.69 -4.13
N GLY A 27 -2.66 -7.10 -3.41
CA GLY A 27 -3.74 -7.78 -2.71
C GLY A 27 -3.38 -8.13 -1.27
N ASN A 28 -4.00 -9.18 -0.75
CA ASN A 28 -4.04 -9.52 0.68
C ASN A 28 -4.63 -8.37 1.52
N VAL A 29 -3.83 -7.41 1.98
CA VAL A 29 -4.28 -6.21 2.70
C VAL A 29 -3.62 -4.97 2.12
N SER A 30 -4.32 -3.85 2.16
CA SER A 30 -3.72 -2.57 1.78
C SER A 30 -2.74 -2.16 2.86
N GLU A 31 -1.57 -1.68 2.47
CA GLU A 31 -0.50 -1.37 3.41
C GLU A 31 -0.40 0.14 3.64
N TRP A 32 -0.46 0.57 4.91
CA TRP A 32 -0.20 1.95 5.31
C TRP A 32 1.20 2.41 4.90
N VAL A 33 1.29 3.67 4.44
CA VAL A 33 2.55 4.37 4.17
C VAL A 33 2.63 5.65 5.01
N SER A 34 3.84 6.15 5.26
CA SER A 34 4.07 7.37 6.02
C SER A 34 3.51 8.64 5.36
N ASP A 35 3.31 8.63 4.05
CA ASP A 35 2.90 9.82 3.30
C ASP A 35 1.46 10.26 3.57
N TRP A 36 1.26 11.57 3.64
CA TRP A 36 -0.06 12.17 3.48
C TRP A 36 -0.49 12.15 2.01
N HIS A 37 -1.79 11.98 1.75
CA HIS A 37 -2.32 12.04 0.40
C HIS A 37 -2.50 13.49 -0.07
N LEU A 38 -1.99 13.78 -1.25
CA LEU A 38 -2.28 14.95 -2.07
C LEU A 38 -2.32 14.47 -3.53
N ALA A 39 -3.37 14.82 -4.27
CA ALA A 39 -3.60 14.32 -5.62
C ALA A 39 -2.53 14.82 -6.59
N GLU A 40 -2.15 16.09 -6.46
CA GLU A 40 -1.20 16.79 -7.32
C GLU A 40 0.26 16.59 -6.89
N TYR A 41 0.54 15.79 -5.85
CA TYR A 41 1.88 15.72 -5.26
C TYR A 41 2.97 15.36 -6.27
N TYR A 42 2.68 14.50 -7.25
CA TYR A 42 3.64 14.11 -8.27
C TYR A 42 4.06 15.27 -9.19
N LEU A 43 3.24 16.32 -9.34
CA LEU A 43 3.61 17.53 -10.08
C LEU A 43 4.60 18.41 -9.30
N LEU A 44 4.63 18.27 -7.97
CA LEU A 44 5.39 19.10 -7.03
C LEU A 44 6.56 18.35 -6.38
N SER A 45 6.61 17.03 -6.56
CA SER A 45 7.52 16.14 -5.85
C SER A 45 8.97 16.43 -6.24
N PRO A 46 9.90 16.55 -5.27
CA PRO A 46 11.31 16.47 -5.59
C PRO A 46 11.63 15.08 -6.17
N LYS A 47 12.71 15.00 -6.96
CA LYS A 47 13.13 13.74 -7.59
C LYS A 47 13.74 12.76 -6.59
N ASP A 48 14.51 13.29 -5.65
CA ASP A 48 15.26 12.49 -4.69
C ASP A 48 14.56 12.47 -3.33
N ASN A 49 14.29 11.26 -2.83
CA ASN A 49 13.66 10.98 -1.52
C ASN A 49 12.47 11.91 -1.18
N PRO A 50 11.37 11.85 -1.95
CA PRO A 50 10.24 12.74 -1.72
C PRO A 50 9.58 12.48 -0.36
N PRO A 51 9.48 13.50 0.51
CA PRO A 51 9.02 13.31 1.90
C PRO A 51 7.50 13.22 2.04
N GLY A 52 6.75 13.29 0.94
CA GLY A 52 5.30 13.51 0.95
C GLY A 52 4.92 14.95 1.32
N PRO A 53 3.62 15.29 1.31
CA PRO A 53 3.11 16.52 1.91
C PRO A 53 3.33 16.54 3.42
N SER A 54 3.59 17.71 4.01
CA SER A 54 3.82 17.85 5.46
C SER A 54 2.55 17.66 6.31
N LYS A 55 1.37 17.81 5.72
CA LYS A 55 0.06 17.65 6.35
C LYS A 55 -0.96 17.12 5.34
N GLY A 56 -2.02 16.50 5.84
CA GLY A 56 -3.14 16.05 5.03
C GLY A 56 -4.30 15.57 5.89
N GLN A 57 -5.42 15.25 5.24
CA GLN A 57 -6.58 14.63 5.88
C GLN A 57 -6.52 13.10 5.85
N TYR A 58 -5.90 12.55 4.80
CA TYR A 58 -5.83 11.11 4.54
C TYR A 58 -4.39 10.64 4.43
N LYS A 59 -4.09 9.46 4.96
CA LYS A 59 -2.80 8.78 4.78
C LYS A 59 -2.90 7.82 3.62
N VAL A 60 -1.79 7.66 2.89
CA VAL A 60 -1.73 6.79 1.72
C VAL A 60 -1.76 5.32 2.16
N ILE A 61 -2.51 4.50 1.43
CA ILE A 61 -2.45 3.04 1.47
C ILE A 61 -2.15 2.49 0.07
N ARG A 62 -1.41 1.38 -0.02
CA ARG A 62 -0.94 0.81 -1.29
C ARG A 62 -1.20 -0.70 -1.38
N GLY A 63 -1.07 -1.26 -2.58
CA GLY A 63 -1.17 -2.69 -2.86
C GLY A 63 -2.59 -3.24 -3.00
N GLY A 64 -3.62 -2.48 -2.59
CA GLY A 64 -5.00 -2.97 -2.57
C GLY A 64 -5.19 -4.10 -1.56
N ASN A 65 -6.37 -4.68 -1.47
CA ASN A 65 -6.67 -5.74 -0.49
C ASN A 65 -7.54 -6.83 -1.11
N TRP A 66 -7.88 -7.83 -0.30
CA TRP A 66 -8.69 -8.97 -0.73
C TRP A 66 -10.09 -8.60 -1.26
N ARG A 67 -10.60 -7.37 -1.13
CA ARG A 67 -11.87 -6.94 -1.74
C ARG A 67 -11.72 -6.24 -3.07
N ASN A 68 -10.50 -5.83 -3.41
CA ASN A 68 -10.22 -5.01 -4.57
C ASN A 68 -10.13 -5.84 -5.85
N ASP A 69 -10.40 -5.19 -6.97
CA ASP A 69 -10.20 -5.77 -8.30
C ASP A 69 -8.74 -5.67 -8.77
N ALA A 70 -8.48 -6.11 -10.01
CA ALA A 70 -7.13 -6.14 -10.58
C ALA A 70 -6.52 -4.75 -10.79
N GLU A 71 -7.33 -3.72 -11.04
CA GLU A 71 -6.85 -2.35 -11.24
C GLU A 71 -6.40 -1.75 -9.90
N GLU A 72 -7.21 -1.95 -8.87
CA GLU A 72 -7.00 -1.43 -7.52
C GLU A 72 -5.85 -2.11 -6.76
N VAL A 73 -5.45 -3.32 -7.15
CA VAL A 73 -4.24 -4.00 -6.60
C VAL A 73 -2.97 -3.74 -7.44
N SER A 74 -3.05 -2.89 -8.47
CA SER A 74 -1.89 -2.60 -9.32
C SER A 74 -0.79 -1.84 -8.56
N LEU A 75 0.45 -1.99 -9.02
CA LEU A 75 1.62 -1.34 -8.42
C LEU A 75 1.50 0.19 -8.37
N THR A 76 0.79 0.80 -9.32
CA THR A 76 0.64 2.25 -9.44
C THR A 76 -0.59 2.80 -8.72
N PHE A 77 -1.58 1.96 -8.39
CA PHE A 77 -2.82 2.43 -7.79
C PHE A 77 -2.61 2.99 -6.39
N ARG A 78 -2.96 4.25 -6.18
CA ARG A 78 -2.86 4.93 -4.89
C ARG A 78 -4.26 5.11 -4.32
N ASN A 79 -4.45 4.64 -3.10
CA ASN A 79 -5.65 4.94 -2.33
C ASN A 79 -5.24 5.68 -1.04
N ALA A 80 -6.21 6.26 -0.37
CA ALA A 80 -5.98 6.97 0.87
C ALA A 80 -7.22 6.90 1.77
N THR A 81 -6.99 6.88 3.07
CA THR A 81 -8.08 6.89 4.05
C THR A 81 -7.67 7.57 5.33
N VAL A 82 -8.65 7.77 6.22
CA VAL A 82 -8.44 8.52 7.46
C VAL A 82 -7.47 7.77 8.38
N PRO A 83 -6.53 8.44 9.06
CA PRO A 83 -5.52 7.78 9.90
C PRO A 83 -6.10 6.95 11.05
N SER A 84 -7.33 7.26 11.46
CA SER A 84 -8.07 6.55 12.50
C SER A 84 -8.74 5.26 12.03
N LEU A 85 -8.75 4.97 10.72
CA LEU A 85 -9.40 3.77 10.19
C LEU A 85 -8.73 2.51 10.76
N ARG A 86 -9.56 1.57 11.22
CA ARG A 86 -9.15 0.23 11.65
C ARG A 86 -10.12 -0.76 11.04
N ASN A 87 -9.61 -1.67 10.21
CA ASN A 87 -10.40 -2.73 9.58
C ASN A 87 -9.51 -3.95 9.33
N ASP A 88 -10.12 -5.02 8.84
CA ASP A 88 -9.48 -6.31 8.56
C ASP A 88 -8.81 -6.39 7.18
N ASN A 89 -8.82 -5.29 6.42
CA ASN A 89 -8.31 -5.23 5.06
C ASN A 89 -7.21 -4.17 4.86
N VAL A 90 -6.82 -3.46 5.93
CA VAL A 90 -5.67 -2.55 5.96
C VAL A 90 -4.68 -3.00 7.04
N GLY A 91 -3.47 -3.32 6.61
CA GLY A 91 -2.32 -3.63 7.46
C GLY A 91 -1.18 -2.65 7.24
N PHE A 92 0.05 -3.09 7.51
CA PHE A 92 1.26 -2.32 7.23
C PHE A 92 2.47 -3.24 7.13
N ARG A 93 3.52 -2.72 6.50
CA ARG A 93 4.85 -3.32 6.47
C ARG A 93 5.87 -2.28 6.89
N CYS A 94 6.77 -2.68 7.78
CA CYS A 94 7.83 -1.79 8.24
C CYS A 94 8.91 -1.62 7.19
N ALA A 95 9.52 -0.43 7.17
CA ALA A 95 10.74 -0.14 6.44
C ALA A 95 11.74 0.53 7.40
N LYS A 96 13.03 0.47 7.04
CA LYS A 96 14.11 1.17 7.74
C LYS A 96 15.13 1.66 6.72
N SER A 97 15.82 2.74 7.05
CA SER A 97 17.00 3.16 6.29
C SER A 97 18.08 2.08 6.36
N ILE A 98 18.87 1.99 5.29
CA ILE A 98 20.15 1.28 5.33
C ILE A 98 21.16 2.30 5.83
N ASP A 99 21.87 1.96 6.91
CA ASP A 99 22.96 2.77 7.46
C ASP A 99 24.14 2.86 6.48
#